data_AF-A0AAW2J1I0-F1
#
_entry.id   AF-A0AAW2J1I0-F1
#
_cell.length_a   1.000
_cell.length_b   1.000
_cell.length_c   1.000
_cell.angle_alpha   90.00
_cell.angle_beta   90.00
_cell.angle_gamma   90.00
#
_symmetry.space_group_name_H-M   'P 1'
#
loop_
_entity.id
_entity.type
_entity.pdbx_description
1 polymer ?
#
loop_
_entity_poly.entity_id
_entity_poly.type
_entity_poly.pdbx_seq_one_letter_code
_entity_poly.pdbx_strand_id
1 'polypeptide(L)'
;MRGLFWNVRGVGNAPTQRILNRVRKQHHLDFLAIMEPTVTLNGRFIARRLGFLEVVSNCGNQIWFFWGPDVRCQVLVDHEQFFHVWLESNKWPKPLFVTAVYAK
;
A
#
# COMPACT_ATOMS: atom_id res chain seq x y z
N MET A 1 -5.89 10.31 9.85
CA MET A 1 -5.55 9.46 8.70
C MET A 1 -4.21 9.88 8.16
N ARG A 2 -3.28 8.93 7.96
CA ARG A 2 -1.96 9.16 7.37
C ARG A 2 -1.69 8.12 6.29
N GLY A 3 -1.68 8.56 5.05
CA GLY A 3 -1.35 7.75 3.88
C GLY A 3 -0.03 8.19 3.25
N LEU A 4 0.64 7.29 2.55
CA LEU A 4 1.81 7.59 1.73
C LEU A 4 1.67 6.95 0.36
N PHE A 5 2.01 7.70 -0.69
CA PHE A 5 2.17 7.19 -2.05
C PHE A 5 3.63 7.33 -2.42
N TRP A 6 4.25 6.24 -2.87
CA TRP A 6 5.67 6.25 -3.16
C TRP A 6 5.97 5.38 -4.38
N ASN A 7 6.50 5.99 -5.44
CA ASN A 7 7.23 5.25 -6.47
C ASN A 7 8.61 4.83 -5.92
N VAL A 8 8.72 3.56 -5.52
CA VAL A 8 9.89 3.03 -4.82
C VAL A 8 10.97 2.56 -5.80
N ARG A 9 10.62 2.31 -7.07
CA ARG A 9 11.54 1.76 -8.10
C ARG A 9 12.27 0.49 -7.64
N GLY A 10 11.55 -0.36 -6.91
CA GLY A 10 12.00 -1.69 -6.50
C GLY A 10 12.04 -1.92 -4.99
N VAL A 11 11.33 -2.96 -4.54
CA VAL A 11 11.18 -3.31 -3.11
C VAL A 11 11.78 -4.67 -2.74
N GLY A 12 12.44 -5.34 -3.68
CA GLY A 12 13.02 -6.68 -3.46
C GLY A 12 14.14 -6.73 -2.42
N ASN A 13 14.86 -5.63 -2.22
CA ASN A 13 16.04 -5.61 -1.34
C ASN A 13 15.69 -5.28 0.12
N ALA A 14 16.47 -5.83 1.05
CA ALA A 14 16.26 -5.63 2.49
C ALA A 14 16.44 -4.17 2.96
N PRO A 15 17.39 -3.36 2.44
CA PRO A 15 17.50 -1.94 2.77
C PRO A 15 16.22 -1.13 2.51
N THR A 16 15.64 -1.23 1.31
CA THR A 16 14.39 -0.53 0.95
C THR A 16 13.26 -0.93 1.89
N GLN A 17 13.08 -2.23 2.14
CA GLN A 17 12.05 -2.71 3.07
C GLN A 17 12.24 -2.18 4.50
N ARG A 18 13.49 -2.05 4.96
CA ARG A 18 13.79 -1.45 6.29
C ARG A 18 13.43 0.03 6.34
N ILE A 19 13.70 0.78 5.27
CA ILE A 19 13.33 2.20 5.15
C ILE A 19 11.80 2.33 5.17
N LEU A 20 11.09 1.55 4.37
CA LEU A 20 9.62 1.56 4.32
C LEU A 20 9.00 1.26 5.69
N ASN A 21 9.49 0.23 6.40
CA ASN A 21 9.02 -0.09 7.74
C ASN A 21 9.35 1.04 8.75
N ARG A 22 10.53 1.67 8.65
CA ARG A 22 10.89 2.81 9.49
C ARG A 22 9.93 3.98 9.27
N VAL A 23 9.68 4.34 8.01
CA VAL A 23 8.75 5.41 7.63
C VAL A 23 7.35 5.10 8.14
N ARG A 24 6.88 3.86 7.95
CA ARG A 24 5.59 3.39 8.49
C ARG A 24 5.48 3.61 9.99
N LYS A 25 6.53 3.26 10.75
CA LYS A 25 6.55 3.40 12.22
C LYS A 25 6.62 4.86 12.65
N GLN A 26 7.53 5.65 12.08
CA GLN A 26 7.73 7.06 12.44
C GLN A 26 6.51 7.93 12.14
N HIS A 27 5.85 7.67 11.01
CA HIS A 27 4.69 8.44 10.61
C HIS A 27 3.36 7.80 11.01
N HIS A 28 3.36 6.61 11.61
CA HIS A 28 2.13 5.88 11.97
C HIS A 28 1.16 5.77 10.78
N LEU A 29 1.64 5.24 9.65
CA LEU A 29 0.85 5.15 8.43
C LEU A 29 -0.34 4.19 8.60
N ASP A 30 -1.52 4.65 8.20
CA ASP A 30 -2.75 3.86 8.11
C ASP A 30 -2.80 3.04 6.82
N PHE A 31 -2.25 3.58 5.73
CA PHE A 31 -2.08 2.88 4.46
C PHE A 31 -0.82 3.35 3.71
N LEU A 32 -0.36 2.53 2.76
CA LEU A 32 0.79 2.82 1.90
C LEU A 32 0.50 2.29 0.48
N ALA A 33 0.65 3.14 -0.52
CA ALA A 33 0.67 2.76 -1.92
C ALA A 33 2.11 2.79 -2.44
N ILE A 34 2.60 1.67 -2.96
CA ILE A 34 3.91 1.54 -3.62
C ILE A 34 3.70 1.41 -5.11
N MET A 35 4.37 2.24 -5.90
CA MET A 35 4.48 2.10 -7.35
C MET A 35 5.86 1.57 -7.74
N GLU A 36 5.91 0.80 -8.83
CA GLU A 36 7.11 0.11 -9.32
C GLU A 36 7.79 -0.77 -8.26
N PRO A 37 7.12 -1.80 -7.72
CA PRO A 37 7.75 -2.71 -6.76
C PRO A 37 8.83 -3.63 -7.38
N THR A 38 8.79 -3.82 -8.71
CA THR A 38 9.74 -4.59 -9.55
C THR A 38 9.98 -6.05 -9.14
N VAL A 39 9.14 -6.60 -8.27
CA VAL A 39 9.19 -8.00 -7.83
C VAL A 39 7.78 -8.58 -7.76
N THR A 40 7.66 -9.91 -7.88
CA THR A 40 6.38 -10.60 -7.72
C THR A 40 5.87 -10.47 -6.28
N LEU A 41 4.57 -10.22 -6.12
CA LEU A 41 3.96 -10.06 -4.81
C LEU A 41 3.92 -11.38 -4.03
N ASN A 42 4.62 -11.42 -2.89
CA ASN A 42 4.35 -12.38 -1.82
C ASN A 42 3.64 -11.65 -0.67
N GLY A 43 2.31 -11.57 -0.75
CA GLY A 43 1.51 -10.64 0.05
C GLY A 43 1.67 -10.81 1.56
N ARG A 44 1.51 -12.04 2.07
CA ARG A 44 1.63 -12.33 3.50
C ARG A 44 3.02 -12.04 4.05
N PHE A 45 4.07 -12.38 3.29
CA PHE A 45 5.45 -12.10 3.69
C PHE A 45 5.69 -10.59 3.77
N ILE A 46 5.38 -9.85 2.70
CA ILE A 46 5.74 -8.44 2.62
C ILE A 46 4.88 -7.55 3.52
N ALA A 47 3.57 -7.83 3.67
CA ALA A 47 2.71 -7.11 4.60
C ALA A 47 3.24 -7.23 6.05
N ARG A 48 3.54 -8.46 6.49
CA ARG A 48 4.15 -8.70 7.81
C ARG A 48 5.51 -8.01 7.95
N ARG A 49 6.34 -8.05 6.91
CA ARG A 49 7.67 -7.43 6.90
C ARG A 49 7.61 -5.91 7.07
N LEU A 50 6.60 -5.26 6.46
CA LEU A 50 6.39 -3.82 6.51
C LEU A 50 5.47 -3.35 7.65
N GLY A 51 4.89 -4.29 8.41
CA GLY A 51 4.04 -3.97 9.56
C GLY A 51 2.60 -3.57 9.20
N PHE A 52 2.09 -4.11 8.10
CA PHE A 52 0.70 -3.94 7.64
C PHE A 52 -0.08 -5.25 7.83
N LEU A 53 -1.42 -5.14 7.83
CA LEU A 53 -2.30 -6.30 7.93
C LEU A 53 -2.24 -7.11 6.64
N GLU A 54 -2.50 -6.44 5.53
CA GLU A 54 -2.59 -7.04 4.20
C GLU A 54 -2.06 -6.09 3.12
N VAL A 55 -1.90 -6.65 1.93
CA VAL A 55 -1.49 -5.96 0.71
C VAL A 55 -2.20 -6.59 -0.48
N VAL A 56 -2.58 -5.75 -1.43
CA VAL A 56 -3.06 -6.16 -2.74
C VAL A 56 -2.23 -5.50 -3.83
N SER A 57 -2.14 -6.12 -4.99
CA SER A 57 -1.58 -5.52 -6.18
C SER A 57 -2.67 -5.23 -7.20
N ASN A 58 -2.45 -4.25 -8.06
CA ASN A 58 -3.22 -4.16 -9.29
C ASN A 58 -2.90 -5.32 -10.26
N CYS A 59 -3.71 -5.45 -11.30
CA CYS A 59 -3.62 -6.50 -12.33
C CYS A 59 -2.24 -6.58 -12.99
N GLY A 60 -1.54 -5.45 -13.12
CA GLY A 60 -0.20 -5.37 -13.69
C GLY A 60 0.96 -5.57 -12.70
N ASN A 61 0.68 -5.77 -11.41
CA ASN A 61 1.69 -5.81 -10.35
C ASN A 61 2.61 -4.56 -10.32
N GLN A 62 2.11 -3.42 -10.79
CA GLN A 62 2.79 -2.13 -10.85
C GLN A 62 2.50 -1.27 -9.63
N ILE A 63 1.36 -1.50 -8.97
CA ILE A 63 0.89 -0.75 -7.81
C ILE A 63 0.54 -1.75 -6.72
N TRP A 64 1.15 -1.60 -5.55
CA TRP A 64 0.80 -2.34 -4.33
C TRP A 64 0.14 -1.42 -3.32
N PHE A 65 -0.96 -1.86 -2.73
CA PHE A 65 -1.71 -1.11 -1.74
C PHE A 65 -1.75 -1.88 -0.42
N PHE A 66 -1.17 -1.30 0.62
CA PHE A 66 -1.08 -1.83 1.97
C PHE A 66 -2.00 -1.07 2.92
N TRP A 67 -2.56 -1.74 3.92
CA TRP A 67 -3.32 -1.08 4.99
C TRP A 67 -3.09 -1.70 6.36
N GLY A 68 -3.25 -0.88 7.40
CA GLY A 68 -3.07 -1.26 8.79
C GLY A 68 -4.21 -2.12 9.35
N PRO A 69 -4.03 -2.71 10.54
CA PRO A 69 -5.02 -3.60 11.16
C PRO A 69 -6.34 -2.93 11.51
N ASP A 70 -6.34 -1.61 11.74
CA ASP A 70 -7.55 -0.85 12.07
C ASP A 70 -8.30 -0.34 10.84
N VAL A 71 -7.87 -0.73 9.64
CA VAL A 71 -8.39 -0.24 8.36
C VAL A 71 -9.02 -1.41 7.61
N ARG A 72 -10.26 -1.21 7.16
CA ARG A 72 -10.89 -2.07 6.16
C ARG A 72 -10.62 -1.48 4.79
N CYS A 73 -10.25 -2.33 3.84
CA CYS A 73 -9.96 -1.96 2.47
C CYS A 73 -10.82 -2.79 1.54
N GLN A 74 -11.47 -2.14 0.58
CA GLN A 74 -12.17 -2.80 -0.53
C GLN A 74 -11.64 -2.24 -1.85
N VAL A 75 -11.22 -3.14 -2.74
CA VAL A 75 -10.85 -2.76 -4.11
C VAL A 75 -12.13 -2.46 -4.88
N LEU A 76 -12.22 -1.26 -5.43
CA LEU A 76 -13.36 -0.83 -6.25
C LEU A 76 -13.05 -0.93 -7.74
N VAL A 77 -11.82 -0.57 -8.13
CA VAL A 77 -11.36 -0.68 -9.52
C VAL A 77 -9.92 -1.16 -9.52
N ASP A 78 -9.70 -2.25 -10.26
CA ASP A 78 -8.38 -2.77 -10.60
C ASP A 78 -8.07 -2.43 -12.06
N HIS A 79 -7.01 -1.65 -12.28
CA HIS A 79 -6.58 -1.20 -13.60
C HIS A 79 -5.06 -1.13 -13.69
N GLU A 80 -4.50 -1.21 -14.90
CA GLU A 80 -3.05 -1.25 -15.12
C GLU A 80 -2.33 0.02 -14.63
N GLN A 81 -2.98 1.18 -14.82
CA GLN A 81 -2.41 2.50 -14.52
C GLN A 81 -2.93 3.13 -13.23
N PHE A 82 -3.98 2.58 -12.63
CA PHE A 82 -4.47 3.09 -11.35
C PHE A 82 -5.17 1.99 -10.55
N PHE A 83 -5.23 2.19 -9.25
CA PHE A 83 -5.85 1.27 -8.33
C PHE A 83 -6.74 2.05 -7.38
N HIS A 84 -8.05 1.83 -7.46
CA HIS A 84 -9.04 2.56 -6.69
C HIS A 84 -9.60 1.71 -5.57
N VAL A 85 -9.52 2.23 -4.34
CA VAL A 85 -9.93 1.53 -3.14
C VAL A 85 -10.83 2.41 -2.27
N TRP A 86 -11.70 1.74 -1.53
CA TRP A 86 -12.48 2.31 -0.44
C TRP A 86 -11.87 1.89 0.90
N LEU A 87 -11.71 2.84 1.82
CA LEU A 87 -11.13 2.62 3.13
C LEU A 87 -12.08 3.06 4.25
N GLU A 88 -12.22 2.24 5.27
CA GLU A 88 -12.99 2.53 6.48
C GLU A 88 -12.17 2.24 7.73
N SER A 89 -12.28 3.08 8.76
CA SER A 89 -11.65 2.86 10.05
C SER A 89 -12.39 3.64 11.14
N ASN A 90 -12.40 3.11 12.35
CA ASN A 90 -12.89 3.84 13.54
C ASN A 90 -12.03 5.05 13.91
N LYS A 91 -10.85 5.21 13.30
CA LYS A 91 -9.95 6.36 13.52
C LYS A 91 -10.41 7.65 12.84
N TRP A 92 -11.37 7.57 11.92
CA TRP A 92 -11.87 8.73 11.18
C TRP A 92 -13.37 8.63 10.93
N PRO A 93 -14.11 9.75 10.86
CA PRO A 93 -15.57 9.74 10.93
C PRO A 93 -16.27 9.31 9.63
N LYS A 94 -15.57 9.28 8.48
CA LYS A 94 -16.15 8.97 7.17
C LYS A 94 -15.22 8.08 6.35
N PRO A 95 -15.74 7.11 5.59
CA PRO A 95 -14.92 6.34 4.66
C PRO A 95 -14.23 7.22 3.62
N LEU A 96 -13.12 6.72 3.09
CA LEU A 96 -12.27 7.42 2.15
C LEU A 96 -12.20 6.65 0.84
N PHE A 97 -12.19 7.38 -0.27
CA PHE A 97 -11.90 6.84 -1.58
C PHE A 97 -10.49 7.24 -1.95
N VAL A 98 -9.65 6.26 -2.28
CA VAL A 98 -8.24 6.47 -2.56
C VAL A 98 -7.89 5.88 -3.92
N THR A 99 -7.28 6.69 -4.78
CA THR A 99 -6.77 6.25 -6.08
C THR A 99 -5.26 6.37 -6.09
N ALA A 100 -4.57 5.24 -6.14
CA ALA A 100 -3.14 5.22 -6.44
C ALA A 100 -2.97 5.20 -7.97
N VAL A 101 -2.26 6.18 -8.52
CA VAL A 101 -2.06 6.32 -9.97
C VAL A 101 -0.59 6.11 -10.30
N TYR A 102 -0.33 5.30 -11.32
CA TYR A 102 0.96 5.11 -11.95
C TYR A 102 0.82 5.35 -13.45
N ALA A 103 1.03 6.60 -13.87
CA ALA A 103 1.09 6.99 -15.27
C ALA A 103 2.53 6.86 -15.77
N LYS A 104 2.70 6.19 -16.91
CA LYS A 104 3.96 6.09 -17.64
C LYS A 104 4.15 7.31 -18.55
#